data_AF-A0AAP5I7X6-F1
#
_entry.id   AF-A0AAP5I7X6-F1
#
_cell.length_a   1.000
_cell.length_b   1.000
_cell.length_c   1.000
_cell.angle_alpha   90.00
_cell.angle_beta   90.00
_cell.angle_gamma   90.00
#
_symmetry.space_group_name_H-M   'P 1'
#
loop_
_entity.id
_entity.type
_entity.pdbx_description
1 polymer ?
#
loop_
_entity_poly.entity_id
_entity_poly.type
_entity_poly.pdbx_seq_one_letter_code
_entity_poly.pdbx_strand_id
1 'polypeptide(L)' 'MKEKTLNIRMSARRLDKLRLYAQKKDKTMTQIIEDYIDRLPVPEHGNSDAR' A
#
# COMPACT_ATOMS: atom_id res chain seq x y z
N MET A 1 -10.41 10.97 7.80
CA MET A 1 -9.82 11.27 6.47
C MET A 1 -10.82 10.84 5.40
N LYS A 2 -10.87 11.47 4.22
CA LYS A 2 -11.70 10.95 3.12
C LYS A 2 -11.11 9.59 2.71
N GLU A 3 -11.87 8.52 2.92
CA GLU A 3 -11.43 7.18 2.59
C GLU A 3 -11.36 7.03 1.06
N LYS A 4 -10.25 6.51 0.56
CA LYS A 4 -10.07 6.14 -0.85
C LYS A 4 -9.79 4.64 -0.91
N THR A 5 -10.38 3.97 -1.89
CA THR A 5 -10.18 2.54 -2.11
C THR A 5 -9.08 2.29 -3.13
N LEU A 6 -8.24 1.29 -2.87
CA LEU A 6 -7.19 0.84 -3.79
C LEU A 6 -7.59 -0.49 -4.41
N ASN A 7 -7.93 -0.48 -5.71
CA ASN A 7 -8.26 -1.69 -6.46
C ASN A 7 -7.04 -2.17 -7.26
N ILE A 8 -6.48 -3.33 -6.91
CA ILE A 8 -5.28 -3.89 -7.55
C ILE A 8 -5.63 -5.16 -8.29
N ARG A 9 -5.32 -5.23 -9.59
CA ARG A 9 -5.38 -6.48 -10.35
C ARG A 9 -4.14 -7.32 -10.07
N MET A 10 -4.33 -8.53 -9.54
CA MET A 10 -3.23 -9.48 -9.33
C MET A 10 -3.69 -10.94 -9.52
N SER A 11 -2.74 -11.82 -9.80
CA SER A 11 -2.98 -13.27 -9.87
C SER A 11 -3.34 -13.85 -8.49
N ALA A 12 -4.19 -14.88 -8.45
CA ALA A 12 -4.55 -15.60 -7.21
C ALA A 12 -3.34 -15.98 -6.33
N ARG A 13 -2.28 -16.54 -6.94
CA ARG A 13 -1.04 -16.87 -6.24
C ARG A 13 -0.41 -15.71 -5.45
N ARG A 14 -0.49 -14.48 -5.97
CA ARG A 14 0.04 -13.28 -5.30
C ARG A 14 -0.87 -12.84 -4.16
N LEU A 15 -2.18 -12.93 -4.36
CA LEU A 15 -3.17 -12.62 -3.33
C LEU A 15 -3.04 -13.56 -2.13
N ASP A 16 -2.89 -14.86 -2.37
CA ASP A 16 -2.73 -15.86 -1.30
C ASP A 16 -1.42 -15.66 -0.54
N LYS A 17 -0.33 -15.33 -1.25
CA LYS A 17 0.93 -14.97 -0.60
C LYS A 17 0.76 -13.75 0.33
N LEU A 18 0.02 -12.72 -0.10
CA LEU A 18 -0.24 -11.53 0.72
C LEU A 18 -1.07 -11.88 1.95
N ARG A 19 -2.12 -12.71 1.81
CA ARG A 19 -2.93 -13.21 2.92
C ARG A 19 -2.10 -13.97 3.96
N LEU A 20 -1.30 -14.94 3.51
CA LEU A 20 -0.45 -15.74 4.41
C LEU A 20 0.61 -14.89 5.11
N TYR A 21 1.20 -13.93 4.40
CA TYR A 21 2.17 -13.02 4.98
C TYR A 21 1.54 -12.11 6.06
N ALA A 22 0.35 -11.58 5.79
CA ALA A 22 -0.41 -10.75 6.73
C ALA A 22 -0.77 -11.55 8.00
N GLN A 23 -1.25 -12.79 7.83
CA GLN A 23 -1.54 -13.70 8.95
C GLN A 23 -0.29 -13.98 9.80
N LYS A 24 0.85 -14.27 9.17
CA LYS A 24 2.12 -14.52 9.89
C LYS A 24 2.59 -13.30 10.69
N LYS A 25 2.23 -12.09 10.26
CA LYS A 25 2.61 -10.83 10.89
C LYS A 25 1.59 -10.30 11.90
N ASP A 26 0.48 -11.02 12.10
CA ASP A 26 -0.68 -10.57 12.88
C ASP A 26 -1.16 -9.17 12.47
N LYS A 27 -1.24 -8.96 11.15
CA LYS A 27 -1.67 -7.70 10.53
C LYS A 27 -2.71 -7.94 9.46
N THR A 28 -3.51 -6.93 9.16
CA THR A 28 -4.40 -6.95 8.00
C THR A 28 -3.61 -6.75 6.71
N MET A 29 -4.14 -7.23 5.58
CA MET A 29 -3.52 -6.98 4.27
C MET A 29 -3.40 -5.48 3.96
N THR A 30 -4.38 -4.68 4.40
CA THR A 30 -4.36 -3.22 4.28
C THR A 30 -3.17 -2.63 5.02
N GLN A 31 -2.97 -2.99 6.29
CA GLN A 31 -1.83 -2.52 7.07
C GLN A 31 -0.48 -2.93 6.46
N ILE A 32 -0.39 -4.12 5.87
CA ILE A 32 0.82 -4.51 5.14
C ILE A 32 1.07 -3.56 3.97
N ILE A 33 0.04 -3.21 3.19
CA ILE A 33 0.16 -2.30 2.05
C ILE A 33 0.51 -0.88 2.53
N GLU A 34 -0.15 -0.38 3.57
CA GLU A 34 0.14 0.93 4.19
C GLU A 34 1.59 0.99 4.69
N ASP A 35 2.05 -0.02 5.45
CA ASP A 35 3.43 -0.14 5.92
C ASP A 35 4.45 -0.11 4.77
N TYR A 36 4.09 -0.64 3.60
CA TYR A 36 4.93 -0.61 2.41
C TYR A 36 4.91 0.76 1.72
N ILE A 37 3.75 1.39 1.62
CA ILE A 37 3.58 2.74 1.05
C ILE A 37 4.38 3.75 1.89
N ASP A 38 4.30 3.67 3.21
CA ASP A 38 4.99 4.59 4.13
C ASP A 38 6.52 4.52 4.04
N ARG A 39 7.07 3.42 3.48
CA ARG A 39 8.52 3.26 3.24
C ARG A 39 8.96 3.78 1.89
N LEU A 40 8.03 4.11 0.99
CA LEU A 40 8.40 4.64 -0.31
C LEU A 40 9.02 6.02 -0.11
N PRO A 41 10.18 6.32 -0.73
CA PRO A 41 10.70 7.67 -0.72
C PRO A 41 9.66 8.57 -1.39
N VAL A 42 9.11 9.52 -0.65
CA VAL A 42 8.24 10.53 -1.24
C VAL A 42 9.17 11.42 -2.06
N PRO A 43 9.05 11.47 -3.40
CA PRO A 43 9.78 12.48 -4.14
C PRO A 43 9.31 13.83 -3.59
N GLU A 44 10.26 14.67 -3.17
CA GLU A 44 9.98 16.07 -2.85
C GLU A 44 9.13 16.58 -3.99
N HIS A 45 7.87 16.89 -3.70
CA HIS A 45 7.04 17.56 -4.67
C HIS A 45 7.77 18.87 -4.94
N GLY A 46 8.46 18.94 -6.08
CA GLY A 46 8.89 20.21 -6.63
C GLY A 46 7.63 21.04 -6.65
N ASN A 47 7.60 22.05 -5.78
CA ASN A 47 6.48 22.92 -5.58
C ASN A 47 6.16 23.57 -6.94
N SER A 48 5.27 22.95 -7.71
CA SER A 48 4.68 23.53 -8.91
C SER A 48 3.50 24.40 -8.51
N ASP A 49 3.68 25.20 -7.45
CA ASP A 49 3.05 26.51 -7.32
C ASP A 49 4.02 27.54 -7.89
N ALA A 50 4.20 27.47 -9.21
CA ALA A 50 4.78 28.56 -9.98
C ALA A 50 3.63 29.39 -10.56
N ARG A 51 3.26 30.42 -9.80
CA ARG A 51 2.57 31.68 -10.19
C ARG A 51 1.23 31.61 -10.91
#